data_AF-A0A950YGA0-F1
#
_entry.id   AF-A0A950YGA0-F1
#
_cell.length_a   1.000
_cell.length_b   1.000
_cell.length_c   1.000
_cell.angle_alpha   90.00
_cell.angle_beta   90.00
_cell.angle_gamma   90.00
#
_symmetry.space_group_name_H-M   'P 1'
#
loop_
_entity.id
_entity.type
_entity.pdbx_description
1 polymer ?
#
loop_
_entity_poly.entity_id
_entity_poly.type
_entity_poly.pdbx_seq_one_letter_code
_entity_poly.pdbx_strand_id
1 'polypeptide(L)' 'MTFLWILLGILYVACWIFLGLATFRKGHYWLFWIGFILPILWIVGALIAPTGRAAARTAAAA' A
#
# COMPACT_ATOMS: atom_id res chain seq x y z
N MET A 1 -15.50 14.57 -22.06
CA MET A 1 -15.95 13.53 -21.11
C MET A 1 -14.96 12.39 -20.97
N THR A 2 -14.31 11.94 -22.05
CA THR A 2 -13.29 10.88 -22.06
C THR A 2 -12.03 11.20 -21.24
N PHE A 3 -11.57 12.45 -21.25
CA PHE A 3 -10.39 12.88 -20.47
C PHE A 3 -10.53 12.65 -18.96
N LEU A 4 -11.72 12.93 -18.42
CA LEU A 4 -12.02 12.74 -17.00
C LEU A 4 -11.91 11.27 -16.59
N TRP A 5 -12.41 10.36 -17.43
CA TRP A 5 -12.29 8.92 -17.25
C TRP A 5 -10.85 8.42 -17.33
N ILE A 6 -10.03 8.98 -18.23
CA ILE A 6 -8.61 8.66 -18.32
C ILE A 6 -7.90 9.09 -17.03
N LEU A 7 -8.14 10.31 -16.55
CA LEU A 7 -7.56 10.81 -15.31
C LEU A 7 -7.95 9.94 -14.10
N LEU A 8 -9.24 9.60 -13.99
CA LEU A 8 -9.75 8.70 -12.94
C LEU A 8 -9.12 7.31 -13.02
N GLY A 9 -8.90 6.77 -14.23
CA GLY A 9 -8.21 5.49 -14.43
C GLY A 9 -6.76 5.54 -13.95
N ILE A 10 -6.01 6.59 -14.30
CA ILE A 10 -4.64 6.78 -13.83
C ILE A 10 -4.60 6.91 -12.30
N LEU A 11 -5.49 7.73 -11.73
CA LEU A 11 -5.58 7.93 -10.30
C LEU A 11 -5.89 6.61 -9.57
N TYR A 12 -6.81 5.81 -10.11
CA TYR A 12 -7.16 4.51 -9.56
C TYR A 12 -5.96 3.58 -9.52
N VAL A 13 -5.22 3.44 -10.63
CA VAL A 13 -4.02 2.60 -10.71
C VAL A 13 -2.93 3.11 -9.77
N ALA A 14 -2.69 4.42 -9.74
CA ALA A 14 -1.71 5.04 -8.83
C ALA A 14 -2.06 4.76 -7.36
N CYS A 15 -3.33 4.88 -6.98
CA CYS A 15 -3.80 4.60 -5.64
C CYS A 15 -3.59 3.12 -5.28
N TRP A 16 -3.91 2.21 -6.21
CA TRP A 16 -3.69 0.77 -6.06
C TRP A 16 -2.21 0.44 -5.81
N ILE A 17 -1.31 0.99 -6.62
CA ILE A 17 0.15 0.79 -6.47
C ILE A 17 0.61 1.39 -5.14
N PHE A 18 0.19 2.60 -4.81
CA PHE A 18 0.58 3.28 -3.58
C PHE A 18 0.18 2.52 -2.32
N LEU A 19 -1.07 2.05 -2.26
CA LEU A 19 -1.62 1.27 -1.15
C LEU A 19 -0.92 -0.08 -0.97
N GLY A 20 -0.66 -0.79 -2.07
CA GLY A 20 0.12 -2.03 -2.05
C GLY A 20 1.54 -1.79 -1.55
N LEU A 21 2.23 -0.78 -2.09
CA LEU A 21 3.60 -0.45 -1.71
C LEU A 21 3.71 0.01 -0.25
N ALA A 22 2.74 0.80 0.24
CA ALA A 22 2.67 1.23 1.64
C ALA A 22 2.52 0.04 2.60
N THR A 23 1.64 -0.92 2.26
CA THR A 23 1.45 -2.15 3.05
C THR A 23 2.73 -3.00 3.07
N PHE A 24 3.40 -3.12 1.92
CA PHE A 24 4.66 -3.87 1.78
C PHE A 24 5.80 -3.24 2.58
N ARG A 25 5.97 -1.91 2.51
CA ARG A 25 7.02 -1.16 3.23
C ARG A 25 6.91 -1.31 4.75
N LYS A 26 5.71 -1.48 5.28
CA LYS A 26 5.47 -1.68 6.73
C LYS A 26 5.76 -3.10 7.22
N GLY A 27 6.14 -4.01 6.32
CA GLY A 27 6.49 -5.40 6.63
C GLY A 27 5.28 -6.34 6.73
N HIS A 28 4.09 -5.89 6.33
CA HIS A 28 2.87 -6.71 6.30
C HIS A 28 2.74 -7.50 5.00
N TYR A 29 3.72 -8.36 4.72
CA TYR A 29 3.79 -9.11 3.45
C TYR A 29 2.54 -9.97 3.21
N TRP A 30 2.00 -10.62 4.24
CA TRP A 30 0.76 -11.38 4.14
C TRP A 30 -0.44 -10.51 3.76
N LEU A 31 -0.52 -9.31 4.32
CA LEU A 31 -1.61 -8.36 4.07
C LEU A 31 -1.49 -7.74 2.68
N PHE A 32 -0.27 -7.65 2.14
CA PHE A 32 -0.03 -7.32 0.73
C PHE A 32 -0.59 -8.40 -0.20
N TRP A 33 -0.24 -9.68 0.01
CA TRP A 33 -0.70 -10.79 -0.81
C TRP A 33 -2.22 -11.00 -0.74
N ILE A 34 -2.81 -10.96 0.47
CA ILE A 34 -4.27 -11.09 0.64
C ILE A 34 -4.97 -9.84 0.07
N GLY A 35 -4.37 -8.67 0.22
CA GLY A 35 -4.88 -7.44 -0.35
C GLY A 35 -4.90 -7.42 -1.88
N PHE A 36 -4.15 -8.28 -2.56
CA PHE A 36 -4.27 -8.44 -4.01
C PHE A 36 -5.63 -9.01 -4.43
N ILE A 37 -6.20 -9.91 -3.61
CA ILE A 37 -7.54 -10.46 -3.80
C ILE A 37 -8.60 -9.50 -3.27
N LEU A 38 -8.30 -8.82 -2.17
CA LEU A 38 -9.19 -7.88 -1.47
C LEU A 38 -8.48 -6.53 -1.25
N PRO A 39 -8.48 -5.62 -2.25
CA PRO A 39 -7.69 -4.38 -2.21
C PRO A 39 -8.02 -3.45 -1.03
N ILE A 40 -9.20 -3.61 -0.42
CA ILE A 40 -9.58 -2.91 0.82
C ILE A 40 -8.61 -3.21 1.97
N LEU A 41 -8.02 -4.41 2.04
CA LEU A 41 -7.05 -4.74 3.08
C LEU A 41 -5.79 -3.88 3.01
N TRP A 42 -5.37 -3.41 1.83
CA TRP A 42 -4.20 -2.51 1.75
C TRP A 42 -4.41 -1.18 2.46
N ILE A 43 -5.66 -0.70 2.61
CA ILE A 43 -5.95 0.50 3.40
C ILE A 43 -5.63 0.23 4.87
N VAL A 44 -6.04 -0.93 5.38
CA VAL A 44 -5.74 -1.35 6.75
C VAL A 44 -4.22 -1.53 6.93
N GLY A 45 -3.56 -2.19 5.98
CA GLY A 45 -2.10 -2.35 5.96
C GLY A 45 -1.33 -1.03 5.93
N ALA A 46 -1.87 -0.03 5.22
CA ALA A 46 -1.32 1.32 5.15
C ALA A 46 -1.60 2.16 6.40
N LEU A 47 -2.58 1.81 7.24
CA LEU A 47 -2.90 2.53 8.48
C LEU A 47 -2.23 1.90 9.72
N ILE A 48 -2.10 0.58 9.78
CA ILE A 48 -1.47 -0.13 10.90
C ILE A 48 0.00 0.29 11.08
N ALA A 49 0.48 0.31 12.32
CA ALA A 49 1.86 0.64 12.67
C ALA A 49 2.87 -0.33 12.02
N PRO A 50 4.09 0.12 11.65
CA PRO A 50 5.10 -0.75 11.07
C PRO A 50 5.43 -1.92 12.01
N THR A 51 5.61 -3.11 11.44
CA THR A 51 6.10 -4.27 12.20
C THR A 51 7.45 -3.95 12.86
N GLY A 52 7.76 -4.58 14.01
CA GLY A 52 9.00 -4.31 14.74
C GLY A 52 10.27 -4.48 13.90
N ARG A 53 10.26 -5.39 12.92
CA ARG A 53 11.35 -5.55 11.94
C ARG A 53 11.47 -4.35 10.99
N ALA A 54 10.35 -3.83 10.49
CA ALA A 54 10.35 -2.65 9.63
C ALA A 54 10.79 -1.39 10.42
N ALA A 55 10.27 -1.24 11.65
CA ALA A 55 10.65 -0.14 12.55
C ALA A 55 12.14 -0.15 12.90
N ALA A 56 12.70 -1.33 13.23
CA ALA A 56 14.13 -1.49 13.50
C ALA A 56 15.00 -1.15 12.27
N ARG A 57 14.55 -1.49 11.06
CA ARG A 57 15.26 -1.13 9.81
C ARG A 57 15.31 0.37 9.57
N THR A 58 14.23 1.09 9.86
CA THR A 58 14.22 2.56 9.78
C THR A 58 15.08 3.21 10.86
N ALA A 59 15.08 2.66 12.09
CA ALA A 59 15.91 3.18 13.18
C ALA A 59 17.41 2.94 12.95
N ALA A 60 17.78 1.80 12.35
CA ALA A 60 19.17 1.50 11.99
C ALA A 60 19.69 2.28 10.77
N ALA A 61 18.79 2.91 10.00
CA ALA A 61 19.13 3.72 8.83
C ALA A 61 19.18 5.23 9.11
N ALA A 62 18.85 5.65 10.33
CA ALA A 62 18.92 7.03 10.82
C ALA A 62 20.21 7.25 11.61
#